data_AF-A0A3M9MVH6-F1
#
_entry.id   AF-A0A3M9MVH6-F1
#
_cell.length_a   1.000
_cell.length_b   1.000
_cell.length_c   1.000
_cell.angle_alpha   90.00
_cell.angle_beta   90.00
_cell.angle_gamma   90.00
#
_symmetry.space_group_name_H-M   'P 1'
#
loop_
_entity.id
_entity.type
_entity.pdbx_description
1 polymer ?
#
loop_
_entity_poly.entity_id
_entity_poly.type
_entity_poly.pdbx_seq_one_letter_code
_entity_poly.pdbx_strand_id
1 'polypeptide(L)'
;MKKLLPSLVLFLFLFTACSRDNTSQYETNPSVEEIVTTSSPAISFQSFVSDLPALALPFKATCSFEYTLGSRLDTTVAGTFLKPHELPYRQISVNEDVTALLVLFPADETLPRIRTYNQEGTQLDEQDLKTTSCGEEPGIKHSEQYTIQKDFTIEHLDSTTRWQVDAQYNEVPNTRKLTVTRKRYRISPTGDISEIK
;
A
#
# COMPACT_ATOMS: atom_id res chain seq x y z
N MET A 1 -8.31 -20.18 -64.84
CA MET A 1 -6.85 -19.92 -65.00
C MET A 1 -6.33 -19.55 -63.60
N LYS A 2 -5.29 -20.13 -62.95
CA LYS A 2 -3.87 -20.40 -63.34
C LYS A 2 -3.16 -19.13 -63.82
N LYS A 3 -2.00 -18.64 -63.31
CA LYS A 3 -1.00 -19.07 -62.27
C LYS A 3 -1.12 -18.19 -60.99
N LEU A 4 -0.38 -18.27 -59.86
CA LEU A 4 0.76 -19.06 -59.29
C LEU A 4 2.24 -18.66 -59.58
N LEU A 5 2.96 -18.24 -58.50
CA LEU A 5 4.44 -18.22 -58.28
C LEU A 5 5.31 -17.36 -59.25
N PRO A 6 6.65 -17.15 -59.04
CA PRO A 6 7.59 -17.46 -57.92
C PRO A 6 8.15 -16.19 -57.20
N SER A 7 8.82 -16.19 -56.02
CA SER A 7 10.14 -16.71 -55.53
C SER A 7 11.38 -15.79 -55.78
N LEU A 8 12.54 -16.10 -55.16
CA LEU A 8 13.86 -15.38 -55.14
C LEU A 8 13.90 -14.07 -54.27
N VAL A 9 14.97 -13.62 -53.58
CA VAL A 9 16.38 -14.04 -53.27
C VAL A 9 16.65 -13.63 -51.79
N LEU A 10 16.95 -14.53 -50.84
CA LEU A 10 18.28 -14.95 -50.35
C LEU A 10 19.34 -13.84 -50.13
N PHE A 11 19.60 -13.44 -48.88
CA PHE A 11 20.94 -12.95 -48.50
C PHE A 11 21.35 -13.40 -47.09
N LEU A 12 22.35 -14.29 -47.03
CA LEU A 12 23.11 -14.54 -45.80
C LEU A 12 24.16 -13.44 -45.66
N PHE A 13 24.40 -12.98 -44.43
CA PHE A 13 25.71 -12.46 -44.05
C PHE A 13 26.21 -13.13 -42.76
N LEU A 14 27.06 -14.13 -42.95
CA LEU A 14 27.86 -14.77 -41.90
C LEU A 14 29.18 -14.01 -41.76
N PHE A 15 29.32 -13.17 -40.73
CA PHE A 15 30.57 -12.51 -40.34
C PHE A 15 30.53 -12.18 -38.83
N THR A 16 31.57 -12.39 -38.01
CA THR A 16 32.69 -13.35 -38.11
C THR A 16 33.22 -13.57 -36.69
N ALA A 17 33.54 -14.80 -36.29
CA ALA A 17 34.15 -15.04 -34.98
C ALA A 17 35.66 -14.76 -35.05
N CYS A 18 36.13 -13.70 -34.39
CA CYS A 18 37.56 -13.39 -34.24
C CYS A 18 38.07 -13.81 -32.86
N SER A 19 38.42 -15.08 -32.69
CA SER A 19 39.34 -15.48 -31.62
C SER A 19 40.73 -14.92 -31.93
N ARG A 20 41.32 -14.20 -30.99
CA ARG A 20 42.75 -13.88 -31.00
C ARG A 20 43.32 -13.92 -29.59
N ASP A 21 43.95 -15.04 -29.26
CA ASP A 21 44.87 -15.12 -28.14
C ASP A 21 46.05 -14.16 -28.35
N ASN A 22 46.54 -13.59 -27.26
CA ASN A 22 47.87 -12.98 -27.20
C ASN A 22 48.28 -12.75 -25.74
N THR A 23 49.27 -13.49 -25.26
CA THR A 23 49.80 -13.38 -23.91
C THR A 23 50.69 -12.15 -23.72
N SER A 24 50.44 -11.38 -22.68
CA SER A 24 51.43 -10.48 -22.07
C SER A 24 51.19 -10.39 -20.56
N GLN A 25 52.12 -10.90 -19.76
CA GLN A 25 52.10 -10.70 -18.31
C GLN A 25 52.41 -9.23 -17.99
N TYR A 26 51.71 -8.67 -17.01
CA TYR A 26 52.16 -7.52 -16.24
C TYR A 26 51.97 -7.83 -14.76
N GLU A 27 53.06 -7.80 -14.00
CA GLU A 27 52.99 -7.80 -12.55
C GLU A 27 52.52 -6.43 -12.06
N THR A 28 51.25 -6.33 -11.69
CA THR A 28 50.75 -5.24 -10.85
C THR A 28 50.11 -5.85 -9.62
N ASN A 29 50.85 -5.81 -8.50
CA ASN A 29 50.41 -6.32 -7.21
C ASN A 29 49.24 -5.46 -6.69
N PRO A 30 47.99 -5.98 -6.64
CA PRO A 30 46.87 -5.21 -6.14
C PRO A 30 46.97 -5.20 -4.61
N SER A 31 47.25 -4.04 -4.02
CA SER A 31 47.03 -3.84 -2.60
C SER A 31 45.58 -4.20 -2.27
N VAL A 32 45.38 -5.11 -1.32
CA VAL A 32 44.05 -5.37 -0.76
C VAL A 32 43.65 -4.11 0.00
N GLU A 33 42.94 -3.21 -0.68
CA GLU A 33 42.09 -2.25 -0.01
C GLU A 33 41.05 -3.08 0.75
N GLU A 34 41.15 -3.11 2.07
CA GLU A 34 40.03 -3.57 2.89
C GLU A 34 38.85 -2.68 2.54
N ILE A 35 37.85 -3.27 1.87
CA ILE A 35 36.54 -2.67 1.74
C ILE A 35 35.96 -2.67 3.16
N VAL A 36 36.29 -1.62 3.91
CA VAL A 36 35.69 -1.29 5.21
C VAL A 36 34.22 -1.11 4.91
N THR A 37 33.51 -2.21 5.04
CA THR A 37 32.07 -2.29 4.86
C THR A 37 31.51 -1.67 6.13
N THR A 38 31.49 -0.34 6.15
CA THR A 38 30.76 0.46 7.14
C THR A 38 29.30 0.13 6.97
N SER A 39 28.89 -0.95 7.62
CA SER A 39 27.50 -1.33 7.80
C SER A 39 26.82 -0.15 8.49
N SER A 40 26.09 0.63 7.68
CA SER A 40 25.10 1.57 8.21
C SER A 40 24.29 0.83 9.26
N PRO A 41 24.14 1.37 10.49
CA PRO A 41 23.54 0.64 11.59
C PRO A 41 22.19 0.10 11.15
N ALA A 42 22.00 -1.22 11.33
CA ALA A 42 20.81 -1.92 10.85
C ALA A 42 19.56 -1.25 11.44
N ILE A 43 18.75 -0.64 10.57
CA ILE A 43 17.61 0.19 10.95
C ILE A 43 16.57 -0.70 11.62
N SER A 44 16.46 -0.60 12.95
CA SER A 44 15.55 -1.42 13.75
C SER A 44 14.10 -0.94 13.58
N PHE A 45 13.20 -1.90 13.33
CA PHE A 45 11.77 -1.66 13.27
C PHE A 45 11.23 -1.11 14.60
N GLN A 46 11.67 -1.63 15.75
CA GLN A 46 11.29 -1.12 17.08
C GLN A 46 11.64 0.36 17.23
N SER A 47 12.80 0.81 16.73
CA SER A 47 13.16 2.23 16.80
C SER A 47 12.14 3.08 16.03
N PHE A 48 11.89 2.72 14.76
CA PHE A 48 10.89 3.38 13.91
C PHE A 48 9.49 3.39 14.53
N VAL A 49 9.04 2.26 15.07
CA VAL A 49 7.72 2.11 15.71
C VAL A 49 7.64 2.90 17.01
N SER A 50 8.72 2.96 17.80
CA SER A 50 8.73 3.69 19.08
C SER A 50 8.53 5.20 18.94
N ASP A 51 8.92 5.78 17.80
CA ASP A 51 8.66 7.18 17.44
C ASP A 51 7.20 7.42 16.99
N LEU A 52 6.43 6.37 16.68
CA LEU A 52 5.02 6.47 16.29
C LEU A 52 4.13 6.56 17.54
N PRO A 53 3.21 7.54 17.63
CA PRO A 53 2.25 7.58 18.73
C PRO A 53 1.27 6.41 18.62
N ALA A 54 0.86 5.85 19.76
CA ALA A 54 -0.16 4.81 19.82
C ALA A 54 -1.54 5.32 19.37
N LEU A 55 -2.29 4.48 18.67
CA LEU A 55 -3.68 4.73 18.30
C LEU A 55 -4.60 4.38 19.48
N ALA A 56 -5.36 5.35 19.98
CA ALA A 56 -6.35 5.09 21.03
C ALA A 56 -7.52 4.26 20.47
N LEU A 57 -7.81 3.11 21.10
CA LEU A 57 -8.90 2.21 20.71
C LEU A 57 -10.12 2.32 21.65
N PRO A 58 -11.37 2.27 21.13
CA PRO A 58 -11.71 2.11 19.72
C PRO A 58 -11.45 3.37 18.91
N PHE A 59 -10.85 3.22 17.74
CA PHE A 59 -10.61 4.31 16.78
C PHE A 59 -11.71 4.31 15.72
N LYS A 60 -12.26 5.48 15.38
CA LYS A 60 -13.30 5.64 14.35
C LYS A 60 -12.95 6.78 13.41
N ALA A 61 -13.09 6.53 12.12
CA ALA A 61 -13.00 7.53 11.06
C ALA A 61 -14.18 7.41 10.08
N THR A 62 -14.51 8.52 9.44
CA THR A 62 -15.52 8.67 8.38
C THR A 62 -14.88 9.33 7.17
N CYS A 63 -15.64 9.51 6.08
CA CYS A 63 -15.27 10.36 4.95
C CYS A 63 -14.54 11.67 5.29
N SER A 64 -14.97 12.36 6.35
CA SER A 64 -14.48 13.69 6.73
C SER A 64 -13.56 13.64 7.96
N PHE A 65 -12.82 12.55 8.16
CA PHE A 65 -11.87 12.43 9.25
C PHE A 65 -10.54 13.13 8.91
N GLU A 66 -10.16 14.13 9.71
CA GLU A 66 -8.91 14.86 9.56
C GLU A 66 -7.75 14.14 10.25
N TYR A 67 -6.80 13.61 9.46
CA TYR A 67 -5.61 12.95 9.99
C TYR A 67 -4.55 13.94 10.45
N THR A 68 -4.40 14.09 11.77
CA THR A 68 -3.38 14.94 12.40
C THR A 68 -1.99 14.28 12.35
N LEU A 69 -1.28 14.51 11.25
CA LEU A 69 0.13 14.15 11.10
C LEU A 69 0.96 14.80 12.22
N GLY A 70 1.90 14.03 12.77
CA GLY A 70 2.81 14.51 13.82
C GLY A 70 3.99 15.29 13.27
N SER A 71 5.01 15.49 14.12
CA SER A 71 6.34 15.89 13.68
C SER A 71 6.87 14.92 12.62
N ARG A 72 7.54 15.45 11.59
CA ARG A 72 8.10 14.66 10.49
C ARG A 72 9.15 13.67 11.01
N LEU A 73 8.83 12.38 10.91
CA LEU A 73 9.75 11.27 11.17
C LEU A 73 10.89 11.26 10.13
N ASP A 74 11.99 10.57 10.45
CA ASP A 74 13.06 10.35 9.47
C ASP A 74 12.54 9.47 8.32
N THR A 75 12.36 10.09 7.16
CA THR A 75 11.89 9.44 5.93
C THR A 75 12.87 8.39 5.40
N THR A 76 14.15 8.46 5.81
CA THR A 76 15.19 7.49 5.45
C THR A 76 14.96 6.15 6.16
N VAL A 77 14.54 6.20 7.43
CA VAL A 77 14.18 5.03 8.26
C VAL A 77 12.82 4.48 7.86
N ALA A 78 11.82 5.36 7.72
CA ALA A 78 10.46 4.96 7.38
C ALA A 78 10.35 4.27 6.00
N GLY A 79 11.19 4.69 5.04
CA GLY A 79 11.23 4.11 3.68
C GLY A 79 11.67 2.64 3.59
N THR A 80 12.20 2.05 4.67
CA THR A 80 12.50 0.60 4.72
C THR A 80 11.23 -0.24 4.96
N PHE A 81 10.23 0.30 5.64
CA PHE A 81 9.03 -0.44 6.08
C PHE A 81 7.75 -0.03 5.34
N LEU A 82 7.75 1.15 4.71
CA LEU A 82 6.58 1.72 4.02
C LEU A 82 6.71 1.66 2.50
N LYS A 83 5.57 1.62 1.80
CA LYS A 83 5.55 1.75 0.33
C LYS A 83 5.74 3.22 -0.06
N PRO A 84 6.19 3.52 -1.29
CA PRO A 84 6.34 4.89 -1.77
C PRO A 84 5.08 5.73 -1.54
N HIS A 85 5.27 6.95 -1.04
CA HIS A 85 4.24 7.93 -0.69
C HIS A 85 3.32 7.57 0.49
N GLU A 86 3.42 6.39 1.12
CA GLU A 86 2.73 6.12 2.38
C GLU A 86 3.31 6.96 3.53
N LEU A 87 2.44 7.57 4.32
CA LEU A 87 2.78 8.31 5.53
C LEU A 87 2.39 7.46 6.75
N PRO A 88 3.31 7.18 7.69
CA PRO A 88 2.97 6.45 8.90
C PRO A 88 2.20 7.39 9.84
N TYR A 89 1.07 6.92 10.39
CA TYR A 89 0.21 7.77 11.22
C TYR A 89 0.28 7.38 12.70
N ARG A 90 -0.08 6.14 13.05
CA ARG A 90 -0.10 5.65 14.44
C ARG A 90 0.16 4.13 14.49
N GLN A 91 0.73 3.66 15.58
CA GLN A 91 0.93 2.22 15.85
C GLN A 91 -0.20 1.63 16.72
N ILE A 92 -0.36 0.31 16.66
CA ILE A 92 -1.20 -0.52 17.51
C ILE A 92 -0.37 -1.75 17.89
N SER A 93 -0.02 -1.93 19.16
CA SER A 93 0.45 -3.24 19.65
C SER A 93 -0.74 -4.21 19.65
N VAL A 94 -0.61 -5.31 18.93
CA VAL A 94 -1.61 -6.39 18.87
C VAL A 94 -1.31 -7.41 19.98
N ASN A 95 -0.02 -7.72 20.16
CA ASN A 95 0.55 -8.44 21.29
C ASN A 95 2.07 -8.12 21.39
N GLU A 96 2.85 -9.00 22.03
CA GLU A 96 4.30 -8.86 22.18
C GLU A 96 5.07 -9.11 20.87
N ASP A 97 4.55 -9.96 19.98
CA ASP A 97 5.19 -10.34 18.72
C ASP A 97 4.78 -9.46 17.53
N VAL A 98 3.53 -8.96 17.52
CA VAL A 98 2.87 -8.31 16.38
C VAL A 98 2.52 -6.85 16.66
N THR A 99 2.96 -5.98 15.74
CA THR A 99 2.54 -4.57 15.66
C THR A 99 1.74 -4.35 14.39
N ALA A 100 0.61 -3.64 14.49
CA ALA A 100 -0.10 -3.10 13.33
C ALA A 100 0.15 -1.58 13.22
N LEU A 101 0.43 -1.11 12.01
CA LEU A 101 0.53 0.32 11.69
C LEU A 101 -0.69 0.77 10.91
N LEU A 102 -1.30 1.86 11.36
CA LEU A 102 -2.22 2.64 10.54
C LEU A 102 -1.36 3.60 9.69
N VAL A 103 -1.37 3.38 8.38
CA VAL A 103 -0.65 4.18 7.38
C VAL A 103 -1.64 4.90 6.47
N LEU A 104 -1.21 6.00 5.88
CA LEU A 104 -2.05 6.90 5.08
C LEU A 104 -1.43 7.07 3.69
N PHE A 105 -2.21 6.82 2.65
CA PHE A 105 -1.80 7.00 1.26
C PHE A 105 -2.49 8.24 0.65
N PRO A 106 -1.75 9.16 0.00
CA PRO A 106 -2.33 10.31 -0.67
C PRO A 106 -2.90 9.94 -2.05
N ALA A 107 -4.22 10.02 -2.19
CA ALA A 107 -4.93 10.06 -3.47
C ALA A 107 -5.71 11.39 -3.59
N ASP A 108 -6.79 11.44 -4.37
CA ASP A 108 -7.74 12.58 -4.40
C ASP A 108 -8.30 12.88 -2.99
N GLU A 109 -8.34 11.87 -2.13
CA GLU A 109 -8.51 11.97 -0.68
C GLU A 109 -7.50 11.06 0.05
N THR A 110 -7.27 11.29 1.34
CA THR A 110 -6.33 10.47 2.13
C THR A 110 -6.93 9.08 2.42
N LEU A 111 -6.30 8.02 1.91
CA LEU A 111 -6.76 6.64 2.04
C LEU A 111 -6.02 5.92 3.19
N PRO A 112 -6.72 5.50 4.25
CA PRO A 112 -6.13 4.73 5.34
C PRO A 112 -6.02 3.24 5.03
N ARG A 113 -4.86 2.66 5.36
CA ARG A 113 -4.55 1.24 5.31
C ARG A 113 -4.02 0.78 6.66
N ILE A 114 -4.38 -0.42 7.08
CA ILE A 114 -3.70 -1.11 8.19
C ILE A 114 -2.75 -2.16 7.63
N ARG A 115 -1.56 -2.27 8.22
CA ARG A 115 -0.56 -3.29 7.88
C ARG A 115 0.06 -3.86 9.15
N THR A 116 0.18 -5.17 9.23
CA THR A 116 0.80 -5.88 10.35
C THR A 116 2.25 -6.24 10.05
N TYR A 117 3.05 -6.31 11.11
CA TYR A 117 4.48 -6.64 11.07
C TYR A 117 4.84 -7.48 12.29
N ASN A 118 5.86 -8.33 12.13
CA ASN A 118 6.53 -8.98 13.26
C ASN A 118 7.58 -8.04 13.90
N GLN A 119 8.30 -8.54 14.91
CA GLN A 119 9.36 -7.77 15.56
C GLN A 119 10.49 -7.36 14.61
N GLU A 120 10.85 -8.16 13.62
CA GLU A 120 11.91 -7.81 12.66
C GLU A 120 11.49 -6.75 11.62
N GLY A 121 10.23 -6.29 11.63
CA GLY A 121 9.68 -5.38 10.62
C GLY A 121 9.34 -6.04 9.30
N THR A 122 9.22 -7.37 9.28
CA THR A 122 8.67 -8.11 8.13
C THR A 122 7.16 -7.90 8.09
N GLN A 123 6.62 -7.40 6.99
CA GLN A 123 5.17 -7.31 6.76
C GLN A 123 4.55 -8.72 6.84
N LEU A 124 3.47 -8.84 7.61
CA LEU A 124 2.67 -10.05 7.74
C LEU A 124 1.45 -9.99 6.81
N ASP A 125 0.63 -8.94 6.92
CA ASP A 125 -0.58 -8.74 6.12
C ASP A 125 -0.94 -7.25 5.96
N GLU A 126 -1.83 -6.90 5.04
CA GLU A 126 -2.37 -5.53 4.88
C GLU A 126 -3.82 -5.48 4.38
N GLN A 127 -4.59 -4.50 4.86
CA GLN A 127 -5.98 -4.27 4.46
C GLN A 127 -6.26 -2.78 4.31
N ASP A 128 -6.82 -2.38 3.17
CA ASP A 128 -7.35 -1.03 2.96
C ASP A 128 -8.62 -0.83 3.78
N LEU A 129 -8.67 0.25 4.58
CA LEU A 129 -9.78 0.54 5.51
C LEU A 129 -10.87 1.43 4.90
N LYS A 130 -10.64 1.87 3.67
CA LYS A 130 -11.52 2.73 2.88
C LYS A 130 -11.54 2.17 1.45
N THR A 131 -12.72 1.98 0.88
CA THR A 131 -12.91 1.23 -0.37
C THR A 131 -13.74 1.97 -1.42
N THR A 132 -14.42 3.05 -1.03
CA THR A 132 -15.33 3.80 -1.89
C THR A 132 -15.08 5.29 -1.74
N SER A 133 -14.99 6.01 -2.87
CA SER A 133 -14.83 7.47 -2.87
C SER A 133 -16.00 8.14 -2.16
N CYS A 134 -15.69 9.02 -1.20
CA CYS A 134 -16.70 9.77 -0.48
C CYS A 134 -17.17 11.00 -1.27
N GLY A 135 -18.49 11.24 -1.35
CA GLY A 135 -19.00 12.37 -2.12
C GLY A 135 -20.51 12.43 -2.29
N GLU A 136 -20.98 13.45 -3.01
CA GLU A 136 -22.37 13.64 -3.40
C GLU A 136 -22.44 14.27 -4.79
N GLU A 137 -23.23 13.66 -5.67
CA GLU A 137 -23.48 14.07 -7.06
C GLU A 137 -25.00 14.03 -7.33
N PRO A 138 -25.51 14.65 -8.40
CA PRO A 138 -26.94 14.62 -8.73
C PRO A 138 -27.49 13.19 -8.90
N GLY A 139 -28.21 12.69 -7.90
CA GLY A 139 -28.80 11.36 -7.86
C GLY A 139 -28.07 10.33 -6.97
N ILE A 140 -26.92 10.67 -6.38
CA ILE A 140 -26.14 9.72 -5.57
C ILE A 140 -25.31 10.39 -4.46
N LYS A 141 -25.25 9.75 -3.29
CA LYS A 141 -24.40 10.15 -2.15
C LYS A 141 -23.72 8.92 -1.57
N HIS A 142 -22.39 8.96 -1.46
CA HIS A 142 -21.57 7.93 -0.83
C HIS A 142 -21.06 8.40 0.53
N SER A 143 -21.18 7.54 1.54
CA SER A 143 -20.62 7.78 2.87
C SER A 143 -20.08 6.50 3.49
N GLU A 144 -18.78 6.49 3.77
CA GLU A 144 -18.02 5.35 4.28
C GLU A 144 -17.47 5.66 5.69
N GLN A 145 -17.42 4.65 6.55
CA GLN A 145 -16.94 4.72 7.94
C GLN A 145 -16.29 3.39 8.33
N TYR A 146 -15.13 3.44 8.98
CA TYR A 146 -14.58 2.27 9.68
C TYR A 146 -14.40 2.53 11.18
N THR A 147 -14.30 1.46 11.96
CA THR A 147 -14.03 1.50 13.39
C THR A 147 -13.18 0.30 13.81
N ILE A 148 -11.96 0.57 14.28
CA ILE A 148 -11.04 -0.41 14.84
C ILE A 148 -11.37 -0.54 16.33
N GLN A 149 -11.83 -1.72 16.75
CA GLN A 149 -12.26 -2.01 18.11
C GLN A 149 -11.10 -2.43 19.02
N LYS A 150 -11.33 -2.43 20.34
CA LYS A 150 -10.33 -2.83 21.36
C LYS A 150 -9.92 -4.30 21.29
N ASP A 151 -10.66 -5.16 20.61
CA ASP A 151 -10.35 -6.57 20.39
C ASP A 151 -9.70 -6.84 19.02
N PHE A 152 -9.30 -5.76 18.32
CA PHE A 152 -8.78 -5.74 16.96
C PHE A 152 -9.75 -6.23 15.87
N THR A 153 -11.06 -6.27 16.17
CA THR A 153 -12.11 -6.31 15.15
C THR A 153 -12.22 -4.95 14.47
N ILE A 154 -12.23 -4.93 13.13
CA ILE A 154 -12.39 -3.73 12.30
C ILE A 154 -13.78 -3.82 11.67
N GLU A 155 -14.75 -3.05 12.15
CA GLU A 155 -16.05 -2.95 11.47
C GLU A 155 -16.00 -1.84 10.41
N HIS A 156 -16.40 -2.17 9.19
CA HIS A 156 -16.44 -1.26 8.05
C HIS A 156 -17.87 -1.14 7.53
N LEU A 157 -18.34 0.09 7.35
CA LEU A 157 -19.69 0.46 6.92
C LEU A 157 -19.59 1.39 5.70
N ASP A 158 -19.95 0.88 4.53
CA ASP A 158 -20.24 1.71 3.36
C ASP A 158 -21.75 1.95 3.27
N SER A 159 -22.13 3.15 2.89
CA SER A 159 -23.52 3.51 2.63
C SER A 159 -23.63 4.33 1.35
N THR A 160 -24.50 3.88 0.45
CA THR A 160 -24.88 4.63 -0.75
C THR A 160 -26.35 5.01 -0.70
N THR A 161 -26.65 6.29 -0.79
CA THR A 161 -28.01 6.79 -1.06
C THR A 161 -28.13 7.09 -2.56
N ARG A 162 -29.21 6.66 -3.21
CA ARG A 162 -29.52 6.99 -4.62
C ARG A 162 -30.93 7.54 -4.74
N TRP A 163 -31.15 8.50 -5.65
CA TRP A 163 -32.46 9.07 -5.99
C TRP A 163 -32.53 9.37 -7.48
N GLN A 164 -33.72 9.65 -8.00
CA GLN A 164 -33.90 10.12 -9.37
C GLN A 164 -33.80 11.65 -9.42
N VAL A 165 -33.24 12.18 -10.50
CA VAL A 165 -33.22 13.62 -10.79
C VAL A 165 -34.05 13.93 -12.03
N ASP A 166 -34.65 15.11 -12.07
CA ASP A 166 -35.37 15.62 -13.24
C ASP A 166 -34.43 16.23 -14.30
N ALA A 167 -35.00 16.75 -15.40
CA ALA A 167 -34.25 17.40 -16.47
C ALA A 167 -33.66 18.79 -16.10
N GLN A 168 -33.86 19.23 -14.85
CA GLN A 168 -33.30 20.42 -14.24
C GLN A 168 -32.35 20.07 -13.06
N TYR A 169 -32.04 18.78 -12.88
CA TYR A 169 -31.21 18.21 -11.81
C TYR A 169 -31.81 18.28 -10.38
N ASN A 170 -33.11 18.58 -10.22
CA ASN A 170 -33.77 18.51 -8.91
C ASN A 170 -34.06 17.05 -8.52
N GLU A 171 -34.04 16.74 -7.22
CA GLU A 171 -34.47 15.42 -6.73
C GLU A 171 -35.98 15.21 -6.94
N VAL A 172 -36.34 14.09 -7.59
CA VAL A 172 -37.73 13.65 -7.74
C VAL A 172 -38.22 13.11 -6.38
N PRO A 173 -39.28 13.68 -5.77
CA PRO A 173 -39.73 13.29 -4.43
C PRO A 173 -40.03 11.79 -4.28
N ASN A 174 -39.73 11.25 -3.10
CA ASN A 174 -39.96 9.84 -2.72
C ASN A 174 -39.16 8.78 -3.53
N THR A 175 -38.18 9.19 -4.34
CA THR A 175 -37.34 8.24 -5.11
C THR A 175 -36.07 7.80 -4.37
N ARG A 176 -35.73 8.45 -3.26
CA ARG A 176 -34.54 8.22 -2.43
C ARG A 176 -34.53 6.83 -1.79
N LYS A 177 -33.45 6.08 -1.99
CA LYS A 177 -33.20 4.75 -1.44
C LYS A 177 -31.80 4.68 -0.83
N LEU A 178 -31.72 4.18 0.39
CA LEU A 178 -30.46 3.90 1.08
C LEU A 178 -30.10 2.42 0.95
N THR A 179 -28.85 2.15 0.58
CA THR A 179 -28.21 0.83 0.71
C THR A 179 -27.05 0.98 1.69
N VAL A 180 -26.93 0.05 2.64
CA VAL A 180 -25.80 -0.03 3.58
C VAL A 180 -25.16 -1.40 3.43
N THR A 181 -23.85 -1.45 3.27
CA THR A 181 -23.06 -2.67 3.37
C THR A 181 -22.25 -2.64 4.67
N ARG A 182 -22.05 -3.82 5.26
CA ARG A 182 -21.17 -4.01 6.42
C ARG A 182 -20.19 -5.11 6.08
N LYS A 183 -18.90 -4.82 6.23
CA LYS A 183 -17.84 -5.82 6.31
C LYS A 183 -17.21 -5.78 7.69
N ARG A 184 -16.56 -6.88 8.08
CA ARG A 184 -15.79 -6.95 9.32
C ARG A 184 -14.50 -7.68 9.06
N TYR A 185 -13.40 -7.14 9.53
CA TYR A 185 -12.11 -7.82 9.53
C TYR A 185 -11.66 -8.06 10.96
N ARG A 186 -10.75 -9.00 11.18
CA ARG A 186 -10.08 -9.16 12.48
C ARG A 186 -8.60 -9.40 12.27
N ILE A 187 -7.78 -8.68 13.04
CA ILE A 187 -6.35 -8.97 13.16
C ILE A 187 -6.19 -10.16 14.11
N SER A 188 -5.51 -11.22 13.66
CA SER A 188 -5.19 -12.39 14.47
C SER A 188 -3.99 -12.11 15.41
N PRO A 189 -3.76 -12.94 16.44
CA PRO A 189 -2.52 -12.90 17.21
C PRO A 189 -1.25 -13.19 16.38
N THR A 190 -1.39 -13.81 15.20
CA THR A 190 -0.30 -14.05 14.23
C THR A 190 -0.16 -12.93 13.19
N GLY A 191 -0.99 -11.89 13.25
CA GLY A 191 -0.94 -10.71 12.38
C GLY A 191 -1.74 -10.81 11.08
N ASP A 192 -2.34 -11.94 10.76
CA ASP A 192 -3.24 -12.10 9.61
C ASP A 192 -4.50 -11.24 9.75
N ILE A 193 -5.00 -10.67 8.67
CA ILE A 193 -6.19 -9.82 8.63
C ILE A 193 -7.27 -10.52 7.80
N SER A 194 -8.24 -11.16 8.47
CA SER A 194 -9.26 -11.97 7.81
C SER A 194 -10.66 -11.36 7.90
N GLU A 195 -11.47 -11.49 6.83
CA GLU A 195 -12.89 -11.08 6.85
C GLU A 195 -13.72 -12.08 7.69
N ILE A 196 -14.51 -11.55 8.61
CA ILE A 196 -15.36 -12.29 9.56
C ILE A 196 -16.85 -11.91 9.40
N LYS A 197 -17.74 -12.74 9.94
CA LYS A 197 -19.20 -12.61 9.83
C LYS A 197 -19.78 -11.96 11.09
#